data_AF-A0A017SVD2-F1
#
_entry.id   AF-A0A017SVD2-F1
#
_cell.length_a   1.000
_cell.length_b   1.000
_cell.length_c   1.000
_cell.angle_alpha   90.00
_cell.angle_beta   90.00
_cell.angle_gamma   90.00
#
_symmetry.space_group_name_H-M   'P 1'
#
loop_
_entity.id
_entity.type
_entity.pdbx_description
1 polymer ?
#
loop_
_entity_poly.entity_id
_entity_poly.type
_entity_poly.pdbx_seq_one_letter_code
_entity_poly.pdbx_strand_id
1 'polypeptide(L)'
;MIFVAACGETQKPGDGGPAGYNAYQCPAPVGEIVREDCSQLGLNYDGVSASGSLDVGGVVGASGEYKQQAIRAADTLIQVLKDQRVALCHGFNTCKMTVAEYRQDQRRIDDTFAFVATITERLKSMSGDEVQAVLRQLNDIRTSGTLAGRASGEPLPQLPPPSNPAVDRALPARGDPSAANAWRPGMYMMQAVGRVAAMAHQVEQKTTLGFDRDHACVLGAFVKTRSIQSMWQTFNGGVKYALIGGGEDNAIDVDIGIADENGRVLVSDTADDANPVVEFTPPASGRYEIRLSLADSKASGSFVAMALMQDGGYAIPANRLLQSFSSAIRYGSKLSEQVQPGLVFHGGGDWAFFGTVLEPNQSSTFSGIDVAGTPTVALAAGDDSSLNLDLEVRDGSSDRVVVVDKDKDAVPNTVIQPGNYKVLVQNPSSNGATMVTLLLLDVAQ
;
A
#
# COMPACT_ATOMS: atom_id res chain seq x y z
N MET A 1 72.68 16.34 -12.31
CA MET A 1 72.21 16.26 -13.72
C MET A 1 70.86 15.55 -13.69
N ILE A 2 69.78 16.24 -14.08
CA ILE A 2 68.44 15.76 -14.52
C ILE A 2 67.51 17.00 -14.50
N PHE A 3 66.48 16.98 -15.35
CA PHE A 3 65.84 18.16 -15.93
C PHE A 3 64.66 18.75 -15.13
N VAL A 4 64.38 20.03 -15.41
CA VAL A 4 63.07 20.64 -15.26
C VAL A 4 62.19 20.23 -16.45
N ALA A 5 60.94 19.85 -16.19
CA ALA A 5 59.88 19.73 -17.19
C ALA A 5 58.55 20.21 -16.58
N ALA A 6 57.66 20.76 -17.39
CA ALA A 6 56.47 21.48 -16.96
C ALA A 6 55.19 20.95 -17.62
N CYS A 7 54.06 21.36 -17.03
CA CYS A 7 52.69 21.33 -17.56
C CYS A 7 52.01 19.95 -17.70
N GLY A 8 50.80 19.88 -17.15
CA GLY A 8 49.91 18.72 -17.15
C GLY A 8 48.64 19.04 -16.37
N GLU A 9 47.89 20.04 -16.83
CA GLU A 9 46.64 20.48 -16.19
C GLU A 9 45.53 19.45 -16.48
N THR A 10 45.26 18.58 -15.52
CA THR A 10 44.20 17.58 -15.62
C THR A 10 42.85 18.22 -15.39
N GLN A 11 42.00 18.25 -16.44
CA GLN A 11 40.59 18.59 -16.28
C GLN A 11 39.95 17.69 -15.23
N LYS A 12 39.37 18.32 -14.20
CA LYS A 12 38.60 17.63 -13.17
C LYS A 12 37.40 16.93 -13.83
N PRO A 13 37.17 15.63 -13.62
CA PRO A 13 35.92 14.99 -14.05
C PRO A 13 34.74 15.74 -13.45
N GLY A 14 33.72 16.04 -14.26
CA GLY A 14 32.56 16.80 -13.80
C GLY A 14 31.81 16.05 -12.72
N ASP A 15 31.40 16.77 -11.67
CA ASP A 15 30.56 16.25 -10.58
C ASP A 15 29.17 15.89 -11.12
N GLY A 16 29.05 14.66 -11.63
CA GLY A 16 27.79 14.03 -12.00
C GLY A 16 26.99 13.66 -10.76
N GLY A 17 26.43 14.67 -10.09
CA GLY A 17 25.51 14.46 -8.97
C GLY A 17 24.28 13.62 -9.39
N PRO A 18 23.62 12.95 -8.44
CA PRO A 18 22.32 12.32 -8.72
C PRO A 18 21.36 13.36 -9.30
N ALA A 19 20.37 12.91 -10.09
CA ALA A 19 19.43 13.79 -10.79
C ALA A 19 18.57 14.61 -9.80
N GLY A 20 19.16 15.71 -9.32
CA GLY A 20 18.57 16.58 -8.32
C GLY A 20 17.41 17.34 -8.94
N TYR A 21 16.25 17.26 -8.28
CA TYR A 21 15.12 18.12 -8.58
C TYR A 21 15.51 19.57 -8.27
N ASN A 22 16.06 20.26 -9.26
CA ASN A 22 16.54 21.62 -9.11
C ASN A 22 15.36 22.53 -8.75
N ALA A 23 15.46 23.17 -7.59
CA ALA A 23 14.52 24.21 -7.18
C ALA A 23 14.53 25.34 -8.22
N TYR A 24 13.35 25.82 -8.58
CA TYR A 24 13.14 26.81 -9.62
C TYR A 24 12.40 28.02 -9.04
N GLN A 25 13.03 29.19 -9.12
CA GLN A 25 12.42 30.43 -8.66
C GLN A 25 11.44 30.95 -9.71
N CYS A 26 10.14 30.78 -9.47
CA CYS A 26 9.11 31.45 -10.25
C CYS A 26 9.03 32.95 -9.90
N PRO A 27 8.51 33.80 -10.81
CA PRO A 27 8.07 35.15 -10.49
C PRO A 27 7.03 35.16 -9.36
N ALA A 28 6.95 36.28 -8.64
CA ALA A 28 5.84 36.52 -7.71
C ALA A 28 4.49 36.49 -8.47
N PRO A 29 3.42 35.92 -7.90
CA PRO A 29 3.28 35.48 -6.50
C PRO A 29 3.69 34.01 -6.24
N VAL A 30 4.15 33.26 -7.24
CA VAL A 30 4.31 31.79 -7.13
C VAL A 30 5.47 31.38 -6.21
N GLY A 31 6.59 32.09 -6.25
CA GLY A 31 7.74 31.82 -5.38
C GLY A 31 8.62 30.66 -5.85
N GLU A 32 9.31 29.99 -4.92
CA GLU A 32 10.16 28.84 -5.22
C GLU A 32 9.31 27.57 -5.39
N ILE A 33 9.58 26.79 -6.45
CA ILE A 33 8.95 25.49 -6.70
C ILE A 33 10.01 24.40 -6.91
N VAL A 34 9.65 23.15 -6.63
CA VAL A 34 10.41 21.98 -7.07
C VAL A 34 9.69 21.39 -8.27
N ARG A 35 10.37 21.22 -9.40
CA ARG A 35 9.73 20.70 -10.61
C ARG A 35 9.51 19.19 -10.52
N GLU A 36 8.32 18.73 -10.90
CA GLU A 36 7.96 17.30 -10.95
C GLU A 36 8.16 16.70 -12.35
N ASP A 37 8.39 15.40 -12.45
CA ASP A 37 8.34 14.69 -13.73
C ASP A 37 6.89 14.33 -14.10
N CYS A 38 6.25 15.18 -14.90
CA CYS A 38 4.87 14.98 -15.32
C CYS A 38 4.66 13.73 -16.20
N SER A 39 5.73 13.13 -16.75
CA SER A 39 5.61 11.90 -17.56
C SER A 39 5.39 10.66 -16.68
N GLN A 40 5.97 10.63 -15.49
CA GLN A 40 5.78 9.56 -14.49
C GLN A 40 4.37 9.59 -13.87
N LEU A 41 3.79 10.79 -13.72
CA LEU A 41 2.47 10.93 -13.10
C LEU A 41 1.35 10.22 -13.86
N GLY A 42 1.44 10.07 -15.18
CA GLY A 42 0.45 9.29 -15.95
C GLY A 42 0.52 7.79 -15.62
N LEU A 43 1.74 7.25 -15.61
CA LEU A 43 2.04 5.82 -15.40
C LEU A 43 1.53 5.32 -14.04
N ASN A 44 1.60 6.15 -13.00
CA ASN A 44 1.15 5.81 -11.65
C ASN A 44 -0.36 5.44 -11.57
N TYR A 45 -1.18 5.89 -12.51
CA TYR A 45 -2.60 5.55 -12.58
C TYR A 45 -2.92 4.58 -13.74
N ASP A 46 -1.94 4.09 -14.50
CA ASP A 46 -2.17 3.12 -15.59
C ASP A 46 -2.52 1.72 -15.09
N GLY A 47 -2.22 1.40 -13.83
CA GLY A 47 -2.78 0.22 -13.15
C GLY A 47 -4.28 0.34 -12.79
N VAL A 48 -4.86 1.54 -12.84
CA VAL A 48 -6.26 1.79 -12.48
C VAL A 48 -7.11 1.89 -13.74
N SER A 49 -7.83 0.81 -14.05
CA SER A 49 -8.90 0.79 -15.07
C SER A 49 -10.12 0.06 -14.53
N ALA A 50 -11.31 0.56 -14.87
CA ALA A 50 -12.57 -0.09 -14.55
C ALA A 50 -12.76 -1.36 -15.39
N SER A 51 -12.34 -1.36 -16.64
CA SER A 51 -12.36 -2.52 -17.53
C SER A 51 -11.41 -3.64 -17.11
N GLY A 52 -10.25 -3.35 -16.52
CA GLY A 52 -9.30 -4.37 -16.06
C GLY A 52 -9.76 -5.22 -14.87
N SER A 53 -10.81 -4.79 -14.15
CA SER A 53 -11.34 -5.48 -12.95
C SER A 53 -12.65 -6.25 -13.19
N LEU A 54 -13.17 -6.21 -14.43
CA LEU A 54 -14.55 -6.56 -14.76
C LEU A 54 -14.62 -7.36 -16.07
N ASP A 55 -14.46 -8.69 -15.96
CA ASP A 55 -14.73 -9.60 -17.07
C ASP A 55 -16.26 -9.77 -17.23
N VAL A 56 -16.86 -9.01 -18.17
CA VAL A 56 -18.32 -8.96 -18.37
C VAL A 56 -18.80 -10.13 -19.22
N GLY A 57 -18.65 -11.33 -18.68
CA GLY A 57 -19.19 -12.56 -19.25
C GLY A 57 -20.72 -12.53 -19.36
N GLY A 58 -21.25 -12.42 -20.57
CA GLY A 58 -22.56 -12.96 -20.94
C GLY A 58 -23.84 -12.29 -20.40
N VAL A 59 -23.80 -11.09 -19.81
CA VAL A 59 -25.02 -10.41 -19.31
C VAL A 59 -25.86 -9.85 -20.47
N VAL A 60 -26.66 -10.70 -21.10
CA VAL A 60 -27.60 -10.30 -22.17
C VAL A 60 -28.87 -9.72 -21.55
N GLY A 61 -28.99 -8.39 -21.57
CA GLY A 61 -30.16 -7.65 -21.08
C GLY A 61 -29.82 -6.19 -20.79
N ALA A 62 -30.84 -5.34 -20.62
CA ALA A 62 -30.66 -3.90 -20.45
C ALA A 62 -29.72 -3.52 -19.28
N SER A 63 -29.73 -4.29 -18.18
CA SER A 63 -28.82 -4.09 -17.04
C SER A 63 -27.34 -4.34 -17.38
N GLY A 64 -27.04 -5.26 -18.30
CA GLY A 64 -25.69 -5.50 -18.82
C GLY A 64 -25.18 -4.32 -19.64
N GLU A 65 -26.04 -3.74 -20.48
CA GLU A 65 -25.71 -2.52 -21.22
C GLU A 65 -25.43 -1.34 -20.29
N TYR A 66 -26.26 -1.12 -19.26
CA TYR A 66 -26.01 -0.07 -18.26
C TYR A 66 -24.72 -0.30 -17.48
N LYS A 67 -24.39 -1.53 -17.07
CA LYS A 67 -23.11 -1.83 -16.40
C LYS A 67 -21.92 -1.54 -17.30
N GLN A 68 -21.95 -1.99 -18.56
CA GLN A 68 -20.88 -1.67 -19.51
C GLN A 68 -20.79 -0.16 -19.80
N GLN A 69 -21.91 0.56 -19.85
CA GLN A 69 -21.91 2.03 -19.97
C GLN A 69 -21.27 2.67 -18.74
N ALA A 70 -21.54 2.19 -17.53
CA ALA A 70 -20.96 2.70 -16.29
C ALA A 70 -19.45 2.46 -16.20
N ILE A 71 -18.99 1.25 -16.59
CA ILE A 71 -17.56 0.91 -16.70
C ILE A 71 -16.88 1.86 -17.70
N ARG A 72 -17.43 2.01 -18.91
CA ARG A 72 -16.89 2.94 -19.93
C ARG A 72 -16.90 4.40 -19.45
N ALA A 73 -17.91 4.81 -18.69
CA ALA A 73 -17.98 6.16 -18.11
C ALA A 73 -16.93 6.36 -17.00
N ALA A 74 -16.69 5.35 -16.17
CA ALA A 74 -15.64 5.35 -15.14
C ALA A 74 -14.24 5.37 -15.78
N ASP A 75 -13.97 4.51 -16.78
CA ASP A 75 -12.72 4.53 -17.56
C ASP A 75 -12.48 5.89 -18.23
N THR A 76 -13.52 6.48 -18.84
CA THR A 76 -13.44 7.81 -19.45
C THR A 76 -13.12 8.88 -18.41
N LEU A 77 -13.74 8.83 -17.23
CA LEU A 77 -13.50 9.78 -16.14
C LEU A 77 -12.11 9.60 -15.53
N ILE A 78 -11.65 8.36 -15.34
CA ILE A 78 -10.27 8.02 -14.95
C ILE A 78 -9.28 8.66 -15.93
N GLN A 79 -9.48 8.49 -17.25
CA GLN A 79 -8.58 9.09 -18.24
C GLN A 79 -8.59 10.63 -18.17
N VAL A 80 -9.77 11.25 -18.04
CA VAL A 80 -9.88 12.71 -17.86
C VAL A 80 -9.16 13.18 -16.59
N LEU A 81 -9.20 12.41 -15.49
CA LEU A 81 -8.49 12.74 -14.25
C LEU A 81 -6.97 12.56 -14.40
N LYS A 82 -6.48 11.56 -15.15
CA LYS A 82 -5.06 11.43 -15.53
C LYS A 82 -4.60 12.66 -16.32
N ASP A 83 -5.34 13.02 -17.36
CA ASP A 83 -5.04 14.15 -18.23
C ASP A 83 -5.05 15.47 -17.42
N GLN A 84 -6.00 15.64 -16.49
CA GLN A 84 -6.03 16.76 -15.53
C GLN A 84 -4.81 16.75 -14.61
N ARG A 85 -4.38 15.61 -14.07
CA ARG A 85 -3.20 15.51 -13.17
C ARG A 85 -1.91 15.89 -13.91
N VAL A 86 -1.74 15.43 -15.14
CA VAL A 86 -0.60 15.77 -16.02
C VAL A 86 -0.64 17.25 -16.40
N ALA A 87 -1.80 17.79 -16.77
CA ALA A 87 -1.96 19.22 -17.07
C ALA A 87 -1.70 20.12 -15.85
N LEU A 88 -2.13 19.69 -14.65
CA LEU A 88 -1.87 20.37 -13.39
C LEU A 88 -0.37 20.43 -13.08
N CYS A 89 0.35 19.30 -13.24
CA CYS A 89 1.81 19.24 -13.11
C CYS A 89 2.51 20.17 -14.11
N HIS A 90 2.11 20.19 -15.38
CA HIS A 90 2.67 21.13 -16.37
C HIS A 90 2.37 22.59 -16.02
N GLY A 91 1.19 22.89 -15.46
CA GLY A 91 0.82 24.21 -14.96
C GLY A 91 1.72 24.68 -13.82
N PHE A 92 1.97 23.79 -12.85
CA PHE A 92 2.88 24.02 -11.73
C PHE A 92 4.33 24.25 -12.21
N ASN A 93 4.87 23.33 -13.01
CA ASN A 93 6.23 23.42 -13.58
C ASN A 93 6.46 24.66 -14.46
N THR A 94 5.39 25.26 -15.00
CA THR A 94 5.43 26.50 -15.80
C THR A 94 5.02 27.75 -15.01
N CYS A 95 5.00 27.68 -13.67
CA CYS A 95 4.73 28.80 -12.77
C CYS A 95 3.36 29.47 -12.99
N LYS A 96 2.33 28.71 -13.40
CA LYS A 96 0.98 29.26 -13.65
C LYS A 96 0.07 29.29 -12.42
N MET A 97 0.50 28.67 -11.33
CA MET A 97 -0.25 28.51 -10.09
C MET A 97 0.72 28.48 -8.90
N THR A 98 0.26 28.89 -7.73
CA THR A 98 1.00 28.81 -6.47
C THR A 98 1.06 27.36 -5.95
N VAL A 99 1.98 27.09 -5.02
CA VAL A 99 2.07 25.80 -4.31
C VAL A 99 0.77 25.46 -3.56
N ALA A 100 0.04 26.46 -3.06
CA ALA A 100 -1.21 26.26 -2.34
C ALA A 100 -2.34 25.80 -3.29
N GLU A 101 -2.50 26.47 -4.43
CA GLU A 101 -3.47 26.11 -5.48
C GLU A 101 -3.15 24.73 -6.05
N TYR A 102 -1.88 24.46 -6.39
CA TYR A 102 -1.43 23.16 -6.89
C TYR A 102 -1.82 22.01 -5.95
N ARG A 103 -1.52 22.16 -4.65
CA ARG A 103 -1.88 21.16 -3.62
C ARG A 103 -3.40 21.00 -3.44
N GLN A 104 -4.18 22.06 -3.61
CA GLN A 104 -5.64 22.01 -3.52
C GLN A 104 -6.26 21.27 -4.71
N ASP A 105 -5.84 21.59 -5.93
CA ASP A 105 -6.31 20.90 -7.13
C ASP A 105 -5.82 19.45 -7.21
N GLN A 106 -4.60 19.17 -6.72
CA GLN A 106 -4.12 17.79 -6.57
C GLN A 106 -5.06 16.98 -5.68
N ARG A 107 -5.35 17.44 -4.45
CA ARG A 107 -6.30 16.75 -3.55
C ARG A 107 -7.65 16.53 -4.21
N ARG A 108 -8.21 17.54 -4.89
CA ARG A 108 -9.49 17.41 -5.61
C ARG A 108 -9.47 16.29 -6.67
N ILE A 109 -8.37 16.16 -7.41
CA ILE A 109 -8.20 15.10 -8.42
C ILE A 109 -8.05 13.73 -7.73
N ASP A 110 -7.19 13.62 -6.72
CA ASP A 110 -6.91 12.38 -6.00
C ASP A 110 -8.15 11.85 -5.22
N ASP A 111 -8.92 12.74 -4.58
CA ASP A 111 -10.20 12.42 -3.92
C ASP A 111 -11.24 11.90 -4.94
N THR A 112 -11.30 12.52 -6.12
CA THR A 112 -12.20 12.08 -7.19
C THR A 112 -11.76 10.72 -7.76
N PHE A 113 -10.46 10.47 -7.86
CA PHE A 113 -9.91 9.16 -8.23
C PHE A 113 -10.31 8.06 -7.25
N ALA A 114 -10.10 8.29 -5.95
CA ALA A 114 -10.45 7.34 -4.89
C ALA A 114 -11.97 7.03 -4.88
N PHE A 115 -12.80 8.06 -5.12
CA PHE A 115 -14.24 7.90 -5.27
C PHE A 115 -14.62 7.05 -6.50
N VAL A 116 -14.04 7.33 -7.67
CA VAL A 116 -14.33 6.57 -8.91
C VAL A 116 -13.85 5.12 -8.80
N ALA A 117 -12.69 4.87 -8.18
CA ALA A 117 -12.21 3.52 -7.89
C ALA A 117 -13.19 2.76 -6.96
N THR A 118 -13.65 3.41 -5.90
CA THR A 118 -14.62 2.83 -4.94
C THR A 118 -15.97 2.53 -5.62
N ILE A 119 -16.46 3.41 -6.49
CA ILE A 119 -17.66 3.16 -7.31
C ILE A 119 -17.44 1.98 -8.24
N THR A 120 -16.29 1.93 -8.92
CA THR A 120 -15.95 0.91 -9.91
C THR A 120 -15.98 -0.48 -9.31
N GLU A 121 -15.41 -0.65 -8.11
CA GLU A 121 -15.45 -1.93 -7.40
C GLU A 121 -16.89 -2.32 -7.00
N ARG A 122 -17.74 -1.34 -6.65
CA ARG A 122 -19.16 -1.55 -6.34
C ARG A 122 -20.06 -1.79 -7.55
N LEU A 123 -19.69 -1.34 -8.76
CA LEU A 123 -20.46 -1.58 -9.99
C LEU A 123 -20.67 -3.09 -10.27
N LYS A 124 -19.75 -3.93 -9.77
CA LYS A 124 -19.84 -5.39 -9.81
C LYS A 124 -21.15 -5.88 -9.18
N SER A 125 -21.48 -5.41 -7.98
CA SER A 125 -22.62 -5.88 -7.17
C SER A 125 -23.91 -5.05 -7.29
N MET A 126 -23.87 -3.85 -7.87
CA MET A 126 -25.05 -2.97 -8.00
C MET A 126 -26.14 -3.50 -8.95
N SER A 127 -27.39 -3.12 -8.67
CA SER A 127 -28.59 -3.32 -9.51
C SER A 127 -28.66 -2.33 -10.69
N GLY A 128 -29.58 -2.55 -11.63
CA GLY A 128 -29.74 -1.67 -12.80
C GLY A 128 -30.03 -0.20 -12.45
N ASP A 129 -30.88 0.03 -11.44
CA ASP A 129 -31.28 1.38 -11.02
C ASP A 129 -30.16 2.10 -10.25
N GLU A 130 -29.41 1.36 -9.43
CA GLU A 130 -28.18 1.88 -8.78
C GLU A 130 -27.11 2.22 -9.81
N VAL A 131 -26.91 1.37 -10.82
CA VAL A 131 -25.98 1.63 -11.93
C VAL A 131 -26.42 2.86 -12.73
N GLN A 132 -27.73 3.11 -12.91
CA GLN A 132 -28.23 4.35 -13.50
C GLN A 132 -28.06 5.58 -12.60
N ALA A 133 -28.16 5.43 -11.27
CA ALA A 133 -27.85 6.51 -10.32
C ALA A 133 -26.35 6.86 -10.36
N VAL A 134 -25.47 5.84 -10.37
CA VAL A 134 -24.03 5.99 -10.55
C VAL A 134 -23.69 6.60 -11.91
N LEU A 135 -24.34 6.17 -12.99
CA LEU A 135 -24.14 6.76 -14.33
C LEU A 135 -24.47 8.25 -14.36
N ARG A 136 -25.55 8.67 -13.69
CA ARG A 136 -25.86 10.10 -13.53
C ARG A 136 -24.76 10.80 -12.74
N GLN A 137 -24.36 10.27 -11.58
CA GLN A 137 -23.31 10.86 -10.76
C GLN A 137 -21.95 10.96 -11.49
N LEU A 138 -21.53 9.93 -12.23
CA LEU A 138 -20.31 9.96 -13.06
C LEU A 138 -20.40 11.01 -14.18
N ASN A 139 -21.58 11.17 -14.80
CA ASN A 139 -21.79 12.24 -15.80
C ASN A 139 -21.81 13.63 -15.17
N ASP A 140 -22.40 13.79 -13.99
CA ASP A 140 -22.44 15.05 -13.24
C ASP A 140 -21.02 15.46 -12.82
N ILE A 141 -20.20 14.53 -12.32
CA ILE A 141 -18.77 14.78 -12.03
C ILE A 141 -18.01 15.18 -13.29
N ARG A 142 -18.24 14.47 -14.41
CA ARG A 142 -17.59 14.76 -15.70
C ARG A 142 -17.97 16.13 -16.26
N THR A 143 -19.21 16.60 -16.04
CA THR A 143 -19.71 17.88 -16.59
C THR A 143 -19.48 19.07 -15.66
N SER A 144 -19.49 18.87 -14.34
CA SER A 144 -19.32 19.92 -13.33
C SER A 144 -17.91 20.02 -12.74
N GLY A 145 -17.09 18.98 -12.89
CA GLY A 145 -15.76 18.88 -12.28
C GLY A 145 -15.76 18.69 -10.76
N THR A 146 -16.93 18.45 -10.13
CA THR A 146 -17.08 18.36 -8.67
C THR A 146 -18.02 17.24 -8.21
N LEU A 147 -17.79 16.74 -7.00
CA LEU A 147 -18.62 15.72 -6.35
C LEU A 147 -19.88 16.36 -5.73
N ALA A 148 -21.01 16.25 -6.42
CA ALA A 148 -22.29 16.72 -5.88
C ALA A 148 -22.89 15.72 -4.86
N GLY A 149 -22.77 16.05 -3.57
CA GLY A 149 -23.66 15.59 -2.49
C GLY A 149 -23.58 14.12 -2.05
N ARG A 150 -23.22 13.91 -0.78
CA ARG A 150 -23.57 12.68 -0.05
C ARG A 150 -23.94 13.00 1.40
N ALA A 151 -25.19 12.75 1.76
CA ALA A 151 -25.61 12.60 3.16
C ALA A 151 -25.58 11.10 3.54
N SER A 152 -25.49 10.81 4.83
CA SER A 152 -25.11 9.49 5.37
C SER A 152 -26.27 8.50 5.54
N GLY A 153 -26.04 7.25 5.10
CA GLY A 153 -26.64 6.03 5.69
C GLY A 153 -27.72 5.28 4.89
N GLU A 154 -27.35 4.17 4.23
CA GLU A 154 -28.10 2.88 4.19
C GLU A 154 -27.26 1.73 3.54
N PRO A 155 -27.46 0.44 3.90
CA PRO A 155 -26.65 -0.70 3.40
C PRO A 155 -27.39 -1.66 2.43
N LEU A 156 -26.65 -2.57 1.77
CA LEU A 156 -27.12 -3.41 0.64
C LEU A 156 -27.12 -4.94 0.91
N PRO A 157 -27.98 -5.74 0.24
CA PRO A 157 -27.98 -7.22 0.32
C PRO A 157 -27.11 -7.92 -0.77
N GLN A 158 -26.86 -9.22 -0.60
CA GLN A 158 -25.87 -10.02 -1.34
C GLN A 158 -26.44 -11.02 -2.38
N LEU A 159 -25.54 -11.63 -3.17
CA LEU A 159 -25.75 -12.50 -4.34
C LEU A 159 -25.32 -13.97 -4.14
N PRO A 160 -25.84 -14.92 -4.95
CA PRO A 160 -25.25 -16.24 -5.19
C PRO A 160 -24.75 -16.46 -6.65
N PRO A 161 -23.96 -17.53 -6.96
CA PRO A 161 -22.84 -17.39 -7.92
C PRO A 161 -22.84 -18.50 -9.03
N PRO A 162 -21.73 -18.97 -9.68
CA PRO A 162 -21.63 -19.01 -11.16
C PRO A 162 -21.19 -20.38 -11.76
N SER A 163 -20.90 -20.46 -13.07
CA SER A 163 -20.17 -21.61 -13.66
C SER A 163 -19.48 -21.33 -15.02
N ASN A 164 -18.26 -21.89 -15.15
CA ASN A 164 -17.28 -21.88 -16.28
C ASN A 164 -17.24 -23.27 -17.00
N PRO A 165 -16.52 -23.55 -18.14
CA PRO A 165 -15.03 -23.48 -18.40
C PRO A 165 -14.56 -23.00 -19.81
N ALA A 166 -13.35 -22.43 -20.02
CA ALA A 166 -11.96 -22.97 -19.99
C ALA A 166 -11.53 -23.86 -21.22
N VAL A 167 -10.30 -23.92 -21.79
CA VAL A 167 -8.97 -23.24 -21.69
C VAL A 167 -7.99 -23.86 -22.76
N ASP A 168 -6.89 -23.18 -23.19
CA ASP A 168 -5.60 -23.71 -23.76
C ASP A 168 -5.41 -24.17 -25.24
N ARG A 169 -4.19 -24.25 -25.84
CA ARG A 169 -2.74 -24.09 -25.43
C ARG A 169 -1.90 -23.60 -26.66
N ALA A 170 -0.60 -23.24 -26.67
CA ALA A 170 0.52 -23.14 -25.70
C ALA A 170 1.58 -22.10 -26.19
N LEU A 171 2.41 -21.39 -25.39
CA LEU A 171 2.26 -20.85 -24.02
C LEU A 171 0.75 -20.71 -23.74
N PRO A 172 0.16 -21.35 -22.70
CA PRO A 172 -1.29 -21.61 -22.59
C PRO A 172 -2.14 -20.49 -23.20
N ALA A 173 -2.59 -20.71 -24.45
CA ALA A 173 -2.82 -19.65 -25.43
C ALA A 173 -4.06 -18.86 -25.05
N ARG A 174 -3.84 -17.79 -24.26
CA ARG A 174 -4.87 -17.18 -23.41
C ARG A 174 -5.79 -18.25 -22.86
N GLY A 175 -5.26 -19.09 -21.96
CA GLY A 175 -6.09 -19.89 -21.08
C GLY A 175 -7.22 -19.00 -20.56
N ASP A 176 -8.44 -19.34 -21.00
CA ASP A 176 -9.70 -18.60 -20.93
C ASP A 176 -9.76 -17.55 -19.78
N PRO A 177 -10.05 -16.27 -20.07
CA PRO A 177 -10.08 -15.21 -19.05
C PRO A 177 -11.09 -15.46 -17.92
N SER A 178 -11.99 -16.43 -18.08
CA SER A 178 -12.89 -16.90 -17.03
C SER A 178 -12.20 -17.43 -15.74
N ALA A 179 -10.86 -17.54 -15.69
CA ALA A 179 -10.12 -17.96 -14.49
C ALA A 179 -10.55 -17.19 -13.22
N ALA A 180 -10.98 -17.93 -12.18
CA ALA A 180 -11.59 -17.40 -10.95
C ALA A 180 -10.61 -16.72 -9.96
N ASN A 181 -9.50 -16.16 -10.45
CA ASN A 181 -8.27 -15.95 -9.69
C ASN A 181 -7.82 -14.48 -9.61
N ALA A 182 -8.68 -13.59 -9.13
CA ALA A 182 -8.15 -12.45 -8.36
C ALA A 182 -7.58 -13.04 -7.05
N TRP A 183 -6.28 -12.90 -6.80
CA TRP A 183 -5.65 -13.42 -5.58
C TRP A 183 -6.28 -12.77 -4.34
N ARG A 184 -7.25 -13.48 -3.74
CA ARG A 184 -8.17 -12.93 -2.72
C ARG A 184 -7.46 -12.30 -1.52
N PRO A 185 -6.38 -12.88 -0.96
CA PRO A 185 -5.58 -12.22 0.08
C PRO A 185 -5.13 -10.81 -0.34
N GLY A 186 -4.61 -10.64 -1.56
CA GLY A 186 -4.20 -9.32 -2.06
C GLY A 186 -5.32 -8.28 -2.08
N MET A 187 -6.56 -8.68 -2.41
CA MET A 187 -7.72 -7.77 -2.36
C MET A 187 -8.03 -7.31 -0.93
N TYR A 188 -8.06 -8.24 0.02
CA TYR A 188 -8.32 -7.97 1.44
C TYR A 188 -7.28 -7.03 2.05
N MET A 189 -6.01 -7.24 1.70
CA MET A 189 -4.92 -6.36 2.12
C MET A 189 -5.04 -4.96 1.52
N MET A 190 -5.41 -4.80 0.23
CA MET A 190 -5.63 -3.46 -0.34
C MET A 190 -6.73 -2.68 0.39
N GLN A 191 -7.80 -3.35 0.83
CA GLN A 191 -8.88 -2.71 1.57
C GLN A 191 -8.41 -2.19 2.94
N ALA A 192 -7.79 -3.06 3.74
CA ALA A 192 -7.31 -2.71 5.07
C ALA A 192 -6.15 -1.70 5.04
N VAL A 193 -5.10 -1.99 4.26
CA VAL A 193 -3.89 -1.16 4.17
C VAL A 193 -4.20 0.16 3.46
N GLY A 194 -5.05 0.18 2.44
CA GLY A 194 -5.49 1.41 1.77
C GLY A 194 -6.27 2.34 2.71
N ARG A 195 -7.14 1.79 3.55
CA ARG A 195 -7.86 2.52 4.61
C ARG A 195 -6.90 3.12 5.63
N VAL A 196 -5.97 2.30 6.15
CA VAL A 196 -4.93 2.75 7.09
C VAL A 196 -4.06 3.86 6.49
N ALA A 197 -3.57 3.68 5.26
CA ALA A 197 -2.73 4.67 4.58
C ALA A 197 -3.47 6.01 4.37
N ALA A 198 -4.74 5.96 4.00
CA ALA A 198 -5.56 7.17 3.84
C ALA A 198 -5.74 7.93 5.18
N MET A 199 -5.96 7.21 6.29
CA MET A 199 -6.11 7.83 7.62
C MET A 199 -4.77 8.36 8.16
N ALA A 200 -3.68 7.60 8.01
CA ALA A 200 -2.33 8.04 8.35
C ALA A 200 -1.93 9.32 7.60
N HIS A 201 -2.22 9.41 6.30
CA HIS A 201 -1.98 10.62 5.52
C HIS A 201 -2.83 11.82 5.99
N GLN A 202 -4.06 11.60 6.47
CA GLN A 202 -4.85 12.67 7.09
C GLN A 202 -4.28 13.15 8.43
N VAL A 203 -3.65 12.27 9.21
CA VAL A 203 -2.96 12.63 10.47
C VAL A 203 -1.66 13.39 10.17
N GLU A 204 -0.87 12.91 9.20
CA GLU A 204 0.34 13.58 8.70
C GLU A 204 0.06 15.01 8.24
N GLN A 205 -1.01 15.23 7.46
CA GLN A 205 -1.39 16.57 6.98
C GLN A 205 -1.82 17.55 8.08
N LYS A 206 -2.19 17.07 9.27
CA LYS A 206 -2.80 17.87 10.35
C LYS A 206 -1.91 17.99 11.60
N THR A 207 -0.80 17.26 11.65
CA THR A 207 0.05 17.13 12.84
C THR A 207 1.53 17.15 12.46
N THR A 208 2.41 16.91 13.42
CA THR A 208 3.86 16.69 13.21
C THR A 208 4.22 15.20 13.15
N LEU A 209 3.22 14.31 13.20
CA LEU A 209 3.40 12.87 13.14
C LEU A 209 3.67 12.42 11.70
N GLY A 210 4.72 11.62 11.52
CA GLY A 210 5.00 10.89 10.29
C GLY A 210 5.15 9.40 10.59
N PHE A 211 5.33 8.57 9.57
CA PHE A 211 5.55 7.13 9.72
C PHE A 211 6.80 6.82 10.57
N ASP A 212 6.77 5.73 11.35
CA ASP A 212 7.92 5.32 12.18
C ASP A 212 9.22 5.21 11.36
N ARG A 213 10.35 5.57 11.99
CA ARG A 213 11.66 5.66 11.33
C ARG A 213 12.58 4.49 11.64
N ASP A 214 12.32 3.80 12.73
CA ASP A 214 13.25 2.86 13.36
C ASP A 214 12.77 1.40 13.20
N HIS A 215 11.48 1.21 12.84
CA HIS A 215 10.81 -0.09 12.80
C HIS A 215 9.83 -0.23 11.61
N ALA A 216 8.95 -1.24 11.67
CA ALA A 216 7.79 -1.34 10.78
C ALA A 216 6.83 -0.18 11.04
N CYS A 217 6.59 0.66 10.03
CA CYS A 217 5.69 1.79 10.11
C CYS A 217 4.27 1.46 9.61
N VAL A 218 4.10 0.34 8.91
CA VAL A 218 2.79 -0.27 8.63
C VAL A 218 2.89 -1.77 8.89
N LEU A 219 1.84 -2.36 9.44
CA LEU A 219 1.78 -3.74 9.89
C LEU A 219 0.43 -4.34 9.48
N GLY A 220 0.37 -5.65 9.25
CA GLY A 220 -0.89 -6.32 8.93
C GLY A 220 -0.87 -7.83 9.17
N ALA A 221 -2.04 -8.37 9.48
CA ALA A 221 -2.23 -9.78 9.84
C ALA A 221 -3.64 -10.24 9.46
N PHE A 222 -3.82 -11.54 9.25
CA PHE A 222 -5.14 -12.15 9.23
C PHE A 222 -5.55 -12.53 10.65
N VAL A 223 -6.46 -11.77 11.25
CA VAL A 223 -6.88 -11.94 12.64
C VAL A 223 -8.23 -12.65 12.67
N LYS A 224 -8.35 -13.68 13.53
CA LYS A 224 -9.61 -14.39 13.76
C LYS A 224 -10.56 -13.53 14.58
N THR A 225 -11.86 -13.62 14.31
CA THR A 225 -12.88 -12.89 15.06
C THR A 225 -12.85 -13.26 16.54
N ARG A 226 -12.92 -12.26 17.43
CA ARG A 226 -12.69 -12.36 18.89
C ARG A 226 -11.31 -12.87 19.28
N SER A 227 -10.29 -12.56 18.48
CA SER A 227 -8.88 -12.86 18.79
C SER A 227 -8.03 -11.60 18.74
N ILE A 228 -6.87 -11.65 19.38
CA ILE A 228 -5.89 -10.57 19.47
C ILE A 228 -4.62 -11.03 18.76
N GLN A 229 -4.07 -10.16 17.92
CA GLN A 229 -2.70 -10.22 17.44
C GLN A 229 -1.83 -9.29 18.30
N SER A 230 -0.72 -9.78 18.82
CA SER A 230 0.23 -8.98 19.61
C SER A 230 1.56 -8.79 18.88
N MET A 231 2.29 -7.73 19.23
CA MET A 231 3.74 -7.66 19.07
C MET A 231 4.38 -6.80 20.15
N TRP A 232 5.66 -7.04 20.41
CA TRP A 232 6.47 -6.17 21.24
C TRP A 232 7.19 -5.13 20.39
N GLN A 233 7.02 -3.86 20.76
CA GLN A 233 7.63 -2.73 20.09
C GLN A 233 8.42 -1.89 21.10
N THR A 234 9.60 -1.40 20.71
CA THR A 234 10.35 -0.44 21.53
C THR A 234 9.85 0.96 21.24
N PHE A 235 9.44 1.71 22.26
CA PHE A 235 9.03 3.10 22.12
C PHE A 235 9.98 4.02 22.88
N ASN A 236 10.15 5.25 22.40
CA ASN A 236 10.96 6.27 23.05
C ASN A 236 10.13 7.10 24.05
N GLY A 237 10.60 7.21 25.29
CA GLY A 237 9.93 7.96 26.35
C GLY A 237 9.78 9.44 26.01
N GLY A 238 8.59 9.99 26.20
CA GLY A 238 8.26 11.39 25.91
C GLY A 238 8.02 11.74 24.44
N VAL A 239 8.28 10.82 23.49
CA VAL A 239 7.91 11.00 22.07
C VAL A 239 6.41 10.75 21.90
N LYS A 240 5.72 11.58 21.09
CA LYS A 240 4.31 11.34 20.75
C LYS A 240 4.22 10.34 19.60
N TYR A 241 3.37 9.33 19.77
CA TYR A 241 3.01 8.34 18.77
C TYR A 241 1.50 8.38 18.47
N ALA A 242 1.12 7.92 17.28
CA ALA A 242 -0.24 7.51 16.96
C ALA A 242 -0.22 6.15 16.27
N LEU A 243 -1.11 5.27 16.69
CA LEU A 243 -1.38 3.97 16.08
C LEU A 243 -2.76 4.05 15.44
N ILE A 244 -2.86 3.71 14.15
CA ILE A 244 -4.06 3.88 13.33
C ILE A 244 -4.40 2.55 12.69
N GLY A 245 -5.48 1.90 13.13
CA GLY A 245 -5.93 0.60 12.64
C GLY A 245 -6.93 0.69 11.50
N GLY A 246 -7.10 -0.41 10.78
CA GLY A 246 -8.10 -0.51 9.71
C GLY A 246 -8.31 -1.94 9.24
N GLY A 247 -9.57 -2.36 9.14
CA GLY A 247 -9.95 -3.66 8.56
C GLY A 247 -10.38 -3.62 7.09
N GLU A 248 -10.44 -4.79 6.47
CA GLU A 248 -11.19 -5.05 5.23
C GLU A 248 -12.71 -4.85 5.40
N ASP A 249 -13.48 -4.91 4.31
CA ASP A 249 -14.93 -4.64 4.32
C ASP A 249 -15.78 -5.61 5.18
N ASN A 250 -15.22 -6.73 5.65
CA ASN A 250 -15.90 -7.64 6.57
C ASN A 250 -15.65 -7.32 8.04
N ALA A 251 -14.57 -6.63 8.38
CA ALA A 251 -14.31 -6.18 9.74
C ALA A 251 -15.41 -5.19 10.17
N ILE A 252 -15.96 -5.41 11.35
CA ILE A 252 -16.99 -4.56 11.94
C ILE A 252 -16.37 -3.70 13.04
N ASP A 253 -15.55 -4.35 13.87
CA ASP A 253 -15.04 -3.81 15.13
C ASP A 253 -13.59 -4.28 15.32
N VAL A 254 -12.65 -3.33 15.40
CA VAL A 254 -11.20 -3.56 15.46
C VAL A 254 -10.65 -2.70 16.61
N ASP A 255 -10.07 -3.29 17.65
CA ASP A 255 -9.46 -2.53 18.75
C ASP A 255 -7.94 -2.36 18.55
N ILE A 256 -7.38 -1.29 19.10
CA ILE A 256 -5.94 -1.18 19.37
C ILE A 256 -5.72 -0.93 20.86
N GLY A 257 -4.80 -1.67 21.48
CA GLY A 257 -4.34 -1.43 22.84
C GLY A 257 -2.81 -1.42 22.93
N ILE A 258 -2.28 -0.64 23.88
CA ILE A 258 -0.86 -0.67 24.25
C ILE A 258 -0.76 -1.04 25.73
N ALA A 259 0.04 -2.06 26.05
CA ALA A 259 0.28 -2.53 27.41
C ALA A 259 1.76 -2.41 27.82
N ASP A 260 2.00 -2.26 29.12
CA ASP A 260 3.35 -2.33 29.71
C ASP A 260 3.87 -3.78 29.81
N GLU A 261 5.13 -3.94 30.22
CA GLU A 261 5.80 -5.25 30.36
C GLU A 261 5.10 -6.20 31.36
N ASN A 262 4.21 -5.70 32.23
CA ASN A 262 3.40 -6.53 33.14
C ASN A 262 2.03 -6.90 32.54
N GLY A 263 1.80 -6.59 31.26
CA GLY A 263 0.56 -6.86 30.52
C GLY A 263 -0.60 -5.90 30.84
N ARG A 264 -0.37 -4.85 31.65
CA ARG A 264 -1.38 -3.84 32.00
C ARG A 264 -1.55 -2.86 30.83
N VAL A 265 -2.77 -2.78 30.29
CA VAL A 265 -3.13 -1.80 29.26
C VAL A 265 -2.98 -0.38 29.82
N LEU A 266 -2.26 0.46 29.09
CA LEU A 266 -1.99 1.86 29.41
C LEU A 266 -2.94 2.79 28.65
N VAL A 267 -3.23 2.46 27.40
CA VAL A 267 -4.16 3.17 26.52
C VAL A 267 -4.75 2.17 25.52
N SER A 268 -6.00 2.39 25.12
CA SER A 268 -6.66 1.60 24.08
C SER A 268 -7.77 2.42 23.42
N ASP A 269 -8.05 2.09 22.17
CA ASP A 269 -9.31 2.42 21.50
C ASP A 269 -10.10 1.11 21.37
N THR A 270 -11.37 1.16 21.79
CA THR A 270 -12.32 0.03 21.84
C THR A 270 -13.73 0.53 21.53
N ALA A 271 -13.84 1.50 20.61
CA ALA A 271 -15.12 1.90 20.04
C ALA A 271 -15.57 0.86 19.00
N ASP A 272 -16.89 0.62 18.92
CA ASP A 272 -17.52 -0.35 18.00
C ASP A 272 -17.36 0.05 16.49
N ASP A 273 -16.13 0.15 15.98
CA ASP A 273 -15.81 0.51 14.60
C ASP A 273 -14.51 -0.13 14.09
N ALA A 274 -14.33 -0.12 12.76
CA ALA A 274 -13.22 -0.82 12.09
C ALA A 274 -11.97 0.05 11.88
N ASN A 275 -11.87 1.23 12.51
CA ASN A 275 -10.90 2.30 12.24
C ASN A 275 -10.25 2.89 13.53
N PRO A 276 -9.76 2.09 14.49
CA PRO A 276 -9.32 2.57 15.80
C PRO A 276 -8.11 3.52 15.71
N VAL A 277 -8.05 4.50 16.61
CA VAL A 277 -6.92 5.45 16.71
C VAL A 277 -6.46 5.62 18.16
N VAL A 278 -5.24 5.19 18.44
CA VAL A 278 -4.58 5.33 19.75
C VAL A 278 -3.46 6.36 19.69
N GLU A 279 -3.61 7.49 20.39
CA GLU A 279 -2.49 8.38 20.69
C GLU A 279 -1.74 7.89 21.94
N PHE A 280 -0.41 7.87 21.90
CA PHE A 280 0.42 7.41 23.01
C PHE A 280 1.68 8.24 23.19
N THR A 281 1.98 8.63 24.43
CA THR A 281 3.26 9.22 24.82
C THR A 281 3.84 8.35 25.94
N PRO A 282 4.82 7.48 25.66
CA PRO A 282 5.35 6.55 26.66
C PRO A 282 6.00 7.31 27.82
N PRO A 283 5.76 6.94 29.10
CA PRO A 283 6.37 7.62 30.24
C PRO A 283 7.88 7.35 30.37
N ALA A 284 8.38 6.28 29.76
CA ALA A 284 9.79 5.91 29.71
C ALA A 284 10.10 5.17 28.40
N SER A 285 11.35 5.24 27.93
CA SER A 285 11.80 4.38 26.83
C SER A 285 11.83 2.92 27.28
N GLY A 286 11.31 2.01 26.47
CA GLY A 286 11.20 0.60 26.84
C GLY A 286 10.37 -0.22 25.85
N ARG A 287 10.16 -1.50 26.15
CA ARG A 287 9.29 -2.38 25.36
C ARG A 287 7.85 -2.26 25.86
N TYR A 288 6.94 -2.15 24.91
CA TYR A 288 5.50 -2.17 25.15
C TYR A 288 4.86 -3.22 24.22
N GLU A 289 3.79 -3.85 24.68
CA GLU A 289 3.02 -4.77 23.85
C GLU A 289 1.93 -3.97 23.11
N ILE A 290 1.99 -3.96 21.78
CA ILE A 290 0.89 -3.51 20.94
C ILE A 290 -0.04 -4.71 20.73
N ARG A 291 -1.33 -4.51 20.95
CA ARG A 291 -2.41 -5.48 20.75
C ARG A 291 -3.37 -4.94 19.69
N LEU A 292 -3.56 -5.69 18.61
CA LEU A 292 -4.54 -5.42 17.55
C LEU A 292 -5.62 -6.50 17.63
N SER A 293 -6.85 -6.12 17.89
CA SER A 293 -7.99 -7.02 18.09
C SER A 293 -8.92 -6.98 16.88
N LEU A 294 -9.59 -8.09 16.59
CA LEU A 294 -10.78 -8.10 15.74
C LEU A 294 -11.97 -8.54 16.60
N ALA A 295 -12.62 -7.60 17.28
CA ALA A 295 -13.71 -7.89 18.21
C ALA A 295 -14.94 -8.47 17.49
N ASP A 296 -15.30 -7.92 16.31
CA ASP A 296 -16.37 -8.45 15.46
C ASP A 296 -16.10 -8.34 13.95
N SER A 297 -16.65 -9.31 13.20
CA SER A 297 -16.53 -9.40 11.74
C SER A 297 -17.66 -10.24 11.15
N LYS A 298 -18.03 -9.95 9.89
CA LYS A 298 -18.97 -10.75 9.09
C LYS A 298 -18.43 -12.15 8.75
N ALA A 299 -17.13 -12.39 8.96
CA ALA A 299 -16.44 -13.64 8.69
C ALA A 299 -15.84 -14.23 9.98
N SER A 300 -15.23 -15.41 9.89
CA SER A 300 -14.48 -16.05 11.01
C SER A 300 -13.13 -15.37 11.30
N GLY A 301 -12.73 -14.44 10.45
CA GLY A 301 -11.55 -13.60 10.57
C GLY A 301 -11.47 -12.66 9.38
N SER A 302 -10.65 -11.62 9.51
CA SER A 302 -10.47 -10.57 8.52
C SER A 302 -9.01 -10.15 8.47
N PHE A 303 -8.55 -9.67 7.30
CA PHE A 303 -7.28 -8.97 7.26
C PHE A 303 -7.42 -7.59 7.91
N VAL A 304 -6.56 -7.32 8.89
CA VAL A 304 -6.47 -6.03 9.58
C VAL A 304 -5.06 -5.49 9.46
N ALA A 305 -4.97 -4.16 9.35
CA ALA A 305 -3.72 -3.43 9.23
C ALA A 305 -3.64 -2.33 10.30
N MET A 306 -2.43 -1.85 10.54
CA MET A 306 -2.16 -0.72 11.43
C MET A 306 -0.97 0.10 10.91
N ALA A 307 -1.05 1.43 10.96
CA ALA A 307 0.12 2.30 10.82
C ALA A 307 0.63 2.72 12.19
N LEU A 308 1.95 2.71 12.35
CA LEU A 308 2.66 3.30 13.49
C LEU A 308 3.30 4.61 13.04
N MET A 309 2.88 5.70 13.67
CA MET A 309 3.36 7.06 13.42
C MET A 309 4.01 7.64 14.67
N GLN A 310 5.06 8.45 14.50
CA GLN A 310 5.76 9.17 15.57
C GLN A 310 6.06 10.62 15.20
N ASP A 311 6.22 11.46 16.21
CA ASP A 311 6.59 12.87 16.06
C ASP A 311 7.96 13.01 15.37
N GLY A 312 8.01 13.78 14.28
CA GLY A 312 9.20 13.85 13.42
C GLY A 312 9.49 12.59 12.59
N GLY A 313 8.48 11.72 12.40
CA GLY A 313 8.54 10.55 11.53
C GLY A 313 8.68 10.87 10.03
N TYR A 314 8.76 9.84 9.18
CA TYR A 314 8.85 10.02 7.74
C TYR A 314 7.52 10.52 7.14
N ALA A 315 7.60 11.59 6.35
CA ALA A 315 6.53 12.01 5.46
C ALA A 315 6.59 11.17 4.17
N ILE A 316 5.63 10.25 3.97
CA ILE A 316 5.62 9.32 2.82
C ILE A 316 4.46 9.70 1.90
N PRO A 317 4.74 10.14 0.65
CA PRO A 317 3.70 10.38 -0.35
C PRO A 317 2.80 9.15 -0.54
N ALA A 318 1.48 9.36 -0.52
CA ALA A 318 0.50 8.27 -0.60
C ALA A 318 0.68 7.37 -1.84
N ASN A 319 1.18 7.91 -2.96
CA ASN A 319 1.50 7.11 -4.15
C ASN A 319 2.65 6.11 -3.92
N ARG A 320 3.66 6.44 -3.09
CA ARG A 320 4.76 5.50 -2.77
C ARG A 320 4.32 4.35 -1.89
N LEU A 321 3.46 4.62 -0.92
CA LEU A 321 2.76 3.59 -0.14
C LEU A 321 2.02 2.64 -1.08
N LEU A 322 1.13 3.17 -1.93
CA LEU A 322 0.34 2.38 -2.87
C LEU A 322 1.19 1.63 -3.91
N GLN A 323 2.28 2.22 -4.41
CA GLN A 323 3.23 1.57 -5.34
C GLN A 323 3.87 0.33 -4.68
N SER A 324 4.42 0.48 -3.47
CA SER A 324 5.05 -0.61 -2.72
C SER A 324 4.06 -1.76 -2.46
N PHE A 325 2.85 -1.44 -1.96
CA PHE A 325 1.82 -2.44 -1.68
C PHE A 325 1.32 -3.15 -2.94
N SER A 326 1.06 -2.38 -4.01
CA SER A 326 0.61 -2.94 -5.29
C SER A 326 1.68 -3.81 -5.95
N SER A 327 2.96 -3.47 -5.78
CA SER A 327 4.07 -4.30 -6.24
C SER A 327 4.09 -5.63 -5.47
N ALA A 328 4.05 -5.60 -4.14
CA ALA A 328 4.02 -6.80 -3.31
C ALA A 328 2.85 -7.73 -3.68
N ILE A 329 1.65 -7.19 -3.93
CA ILE A 329 0.46 -7.96 -4.33
C ILE A 329 0.60 -8.58 -5.71
N ARG A 330 1.09 -7.81 -6.67
CA ARG A 330 1.32 -8.26 -8.05
C ARG A 330 2.31 -9.43 -8.12
N TYR A 331 3.34 -9.42 -7.27
CA TYR A 331 4.30 -10.53 -7.18
C TYR A 331 3.77 -11.69 -6.33
N GLY A 332 3.07 -11.42 -5.22
CA GLY A 332 2.38 -12.44 -4.42
C GLY A 332 1.35 -13.25 -5.22
N SER A 333 0.56 -12.59 -6.08
CA SER A 333 -0.36 -13.24 -7.02
C SER A 333 0.36 -14.17 -7.99
N LYS A 334 1.45 -13.69 -8.64
CA LYS A 334 2.25 -14.51 -9.57
C LYS A 334 2.89 -15.73 -8.90
N LEU A 335 3.34 -15.60 -7.65
CA LEU A 335 3.86 -16.73 -6.88
C LEU A 335 2.72 -17.68 -6.47
N SER A 336 1.55 -17.15 -6.12
CA SER A 336 0.34 -17.94 -5.84
C SER A 336 -0.19 -18.72 -7.05
N GLU A 337 0.08 -18.28 -8.28
CA GLU A 337 -0.25 -19.03 -9.50
C GLU A 337 0.69 -20.23 -9.73
N GLN A 338 1.92 -20.15 -9.21
CA GLN A 338 2.96 -21.18 -9.35
C GLN A 338 2.90 -22.25 -8.25
N VAL A 339 2.30 -21.92 -7.09
CA VAL A 339 2.13 -22.80 -5.94
C VAL A 339 0.70 -23.34 -5.92
N GLN A 340 0.54 -24.65 -5.75
CA GLN A 340 -0.77 -25.29 -5.59
C GLN A 340 -0.98 -25.73 -4.13
N PRO A 341 -2.16 -25.53 -3.52
CA PRO A 341 -3.38 -24.94 -4.10
C PRO A 341 -3.38 -23.40 -4.17
N GLY A 342 -2.36 -22.74 -3.64
CA GLY A 342 -2.16 -21.29 -3.72
C GLY A 342 -1.29 -20.78 -2.57
N LEU A 343 -1.13 -19.46 -2.49
CA LEU A 343 -0.58 -18.78 -1.33
C LEU A 343 -1.67 -18.00 -0.59
N VAL A 344 -1.62 -18.02 0.74
CA VAL A 344 -2.43 -17.19 1.64
C VAL A 344 -1.51 -16.36 2.54
N PHE A 345 -2.02 -15.36 3.24
CA PHE A 345 -1.22 -14.70 4.27
C PHE A 345 -0.84 -15.67 5.37
N HIS A 346 0.36 -15.46 5.93
CA HIS A 346 0.87 -16.26 7.02
C HIS A 346 -0.14 -16.37 8.18
N GLY A 347 -0.40 -17.61 8.61
CA GLY A 347 -1.56 -17.98 9.42
C GLY A 347 -1.22 -18.58 10.78
N GLY A 348 -0.21 -18.07 11.49
CA GLY A 348 0.25 -18.57 12.79
C GLY A 348 -0.41 -17.95 14.04
N GLY A 349 -1.12 -16.82 13.89
CA GLY A 349 -1.24 -15.85 15.00
C GLY A 349 -0.01 -14.94 15.07
N ASP A 350 0.58 -14.67 13.90
CA ASP A 350 1.74 -13.83 13.67
C ASP A 350 1.43 -12.82 12.55
N TRP A 351 2.27 -11.79 12.43
CA TRP A 351 2.12 -10.75 11.43
C TRP A 351 2.54 -11.24 10.04
N ALA A 352 1.72 -10.96 9.01
CA ALA A 352 1.93 -11.43 7.64
C ALA A 352 2.37 -10.33 6.67
N PHE A 353 2.32 -9.07 7.12
CA PHE A 353 2.64 -7.88 6.33
C PHE A 353 3.42 -6.88 7.18
N PHE A 354 4.51 -6.34 6.60
CA PHE A 354 5.31 -5.29 7.20
C PHE A 354 5.68 -4.25 6.14
N GLY A 355 5.34 -2.99 6.37
CA GLY A 355 5.79 -1.83 5.63
C GLY A 355 6.85 -1.07 6.42
N THR A 356 7.94 -0.68 5.77
CA THR A 356 9.05 0.08 6.39
C THR A 356 9.67 1.03 5.37
N VAL A 357 10.26 2.14 5.85
CA VAL A 357 11.04 3.06 4.99
C VAL A 357 12.51 2.70 5.13
N LEU A 358 13.20 2.51 4.01
CA LEU A 358 14.65 2.32 3.97
C LEU A 358 15.29 3.38 3.08
N GLU A 359 16.27 4.11 3.62
CA GLU A 359 17.21 4.91 2.81
C GLU A 359 18.25 3.99 2.12
N PRO A 360 18.97 4.46 1.09
CA PRO A 360 20.01 3.67 0.45
C PRO A 360 21.08 3.19 1.46
N ASN A 361 21.40 1.90 1.41
CA ASN A 361 22.27 1.14 2.32
C ASN A 361 21.67 0.88 3.73
N GLN A 362 20.40 1.18 3.99
CA GLN A 362 19.73 0.78 5.24
C GLN A 362 19.14 -0.64 5.16
N SER A 363 18.80 -1.16 6.34
CA SER A 363 18.12 -2.44 6.52
C SER A 363 17.13 -2.38 7.68
N SER A 364 16.08 -3.21 7.61
CA SER A 364 15.16 -3.48 8.72
C SER A 364 15.12 -4.97 9.01
N THR A 365 14.89 -5.35 10.26
CA THR A 365 14.86 -6.75 10.71
C THR A 365 13.60 -7.04 11.50
N PHE A 366 12.75 -7.90 10.95
CA PHE A 366 11.51 -8.38 11.56
C PHE A 366 11.84 -9.67 12.32
N SER A 367 11.69 -9.67 13.64
CA SER A 367 12.13 -10.77 14.51
C SER A 367 10.96 -11.49 15.15
N GLY A 368 11.14 -12.77 15.46
CA GLY A 368 10.15 -13.58 16.18
C GLY A 368 9.08 -14.20 15.29
N ILE A 369 9.33 -14.28 13.97
CA ILE A 369 8.44 -14.89 12.98
C ILE A 369 8.45 -16.42 13.19
N ASP A 370 7.33 -17.02 13.56
CA ASP A 370 7.18 -18.46 13.78
C ASP A 370 6.45 -19.13 12.60
N VAL A 371 7.22 -19.74 11.70
CA VAL A 371 6.68 -20.49 10.56
C VAL A 371 6.15 -21.83 11.06
N ALA A 372 4.84 -21.91 11.28
CA ALA A 372 4.16 -23.10 11.76
C ALA A 372 3.69 -24.03 10.61
N GLY A 373 4.10 -25.30 10.66
CA GLY A 373 3.50 -26.37 9.87
C GLY A 373 3.95 -26.46 8.41
N THR A 374 3.54 -25.50 7.56
CA THR A 374 3.84 -25.47 6.12
C THR A 374 5.00 -24.52 5.80
N PRO A 375 5.72 -24.70 4.68
CA PRO A 375 6.67 -23.70 4.20
C PRO A 375 5.97 -22.35 3.91
N THR A 376 6.68 -21.26 4.17
CA THR A 376 6.23 -19.89 3.96
C THR A 376 7.11 -19.21 2.92
N VAL A 377 6.52 -18.51 1.97
CA VAL A 377 7.23 -17.61 1.06
C VAL A 377 7.39 -16.26 1.76
N ALA A 378 8.64 -15.81 1.95
CA ALA A 378 8.93 -14.42 2.24
C ALA A 378 9.18 -13.68 0.93
N LEU A 379 8.50 -12.55 0.73
CA LEU A 379 8.59 -11.71 -0.47
C LEU A 379 8.73 -10.26 -0.04
N ALA A 380 9.80 -9.58 -0.42
CA ALA A 380 9.88 -8.12 -0.31
C ALA A 380 9.50 -7.47 -1.64
N ALA A 381 9.03 -6.21 -1.60
CA ALA A 381 8.84 -5.38 -2.79
C ALA A 381 9.01 -3.89 -2.44
N GLY A 382 9.72 -3.14 -3.28
CA GLY A 382 9.87 -1.69 -3.15
C GLY A 382 8.81 -0.88 -3.91
N ASP A 383 8.75 0.43 -3.62
CA ASP A 383 8.19 1.44 -4.55
C ASP A 383 9.12 1.65 -5.77
N ASP A 384 8.68 2.44 -6.76
CA ASP A 384 9.39 2.64 -8.05
C ASP A 384 10.75 3.37 -7.92
N SER A 385 11.13 3.81 -6.71
CA SER A 385 12.48 4.32 -6.40
C SER A 385 13.47 3.19 -6.10
N SER A 386 12.98 1.99 -5.80
CA SER A 386 13.81 0.82 -5.53
C SER A 386 14.50 0.34 -6.80
N LEU A 387 15.81 0.13 -6.73
CA LEU A 387 16.61 -0.44 -7.82
C LEU A 387 17.19 -1.81 -7.47
N ASN A 388 17.38 -2.06 -6.17
CA ASN A 388 17.80 -3.33 -5.61
C ASN A 388 17.31 -3.45 -4.16
N LEU A 389 16.68 -4.57 -3.82
CA LEU A 389 16.46 -5.00 -2.44
C LEU A 389 17.10 -6.38 -2.24
N ASP A 390 17.70 -6.60 -1.08
CA ASP A 390 18.17 -7.93 -0.67
C ASP A 390 17.24 -8.46 0.44
N LEU A 391 16.99 -9.77 0.46
CA LEU A 391 16.18 -10.46 1.48
C LEU A 391 17.03 -11.54 2.16
N GLU A 392 17.17 -11.49 3.48
CA GLU A 392 17.98 -12.44 4.24
C GLU A 392 17.17 -13.03 5.40
N VAL A 393 17.12 -14.36 5.50
CA VAL A 393 16.40 -15.08 6.55
C VAL A 393 17.42 -15.71 7.48
N ARG A 394 17.32 -15.41 8.78
CA ARG A 394 18.20 -15.92 9.82
C ARG A 394 17.44 -16.77 10.83
N ASP A 395 18.12 -17.78 11.33
CA ASP A 395 17.69 -18.60 12.47
C ASP A 395 17.47 -17.72 13.70
N GLY A 396 16.25 -17.74 14.25
CA GLY A 396 15.84 -16.84 15.34
C GLY A 396 16.69 -16.98 16.61
N SER A 397 17.26 -18.16 16.85
CA SER A 397 18.04 -18.49 18.04
C SER A 397 19.55 -18.21 17.92
N SER A 398 20.08 -18.22 16.69
CA SER A 398 21.53 -18.28 16.45
C SER A 398 22.08 -17.24 15.47
N ASP A 399 21.24 -16.37 14.90
CA ASP A 399 21.59 -15.37 13.86
C ASP A 399 22.27 -15.94 12.60
N ARG A 400 22.34 -17.27 12.49
CA ARG A 400 22.84 -18.00 11.32
C ARG A 400 21.93 -17.74 10.13
N VAL A 401 22.49 -17.26 9.02
CA VAL A 401 21.78 -17.15 7.74
C VAL A 401 21.33 -18.54 7.28
N VAL A 402 20.03 -18.68 7.01
CA VAL A 402 19.36 -19.91 6.57
C VAL A 402 19.16 -19.88 5.06
N VAL A 403 18.66 -18.76 4.55
CA VAL A 403 18.53 -18.51 3.11
C VAL A 403 18.66 -17.01 2.83
N VAL A 404 19.07 -16.67 1.62
CA VAL A 404 19.29 -15.29 1.19
C VAL A 404 18.95 -15.15 -0.29
N ASP A 405 18.40 -14.01 -0.65
CA ASP A 405 18.24 -13.52 -2.02
C ASP A 405 18.95 -12.17 -2.14
N LYS A 406 19.83 -12.07 -3.14
CA LYS A 406 20.65 -10.89 -3.50
C LYS A 406 20.74 -10.73 -5.02
N ASP A 407 19.76 -11.29 -5.74
CA ASP A 407 19.64 -11.05 -7.17
C ASP A 407 19.28 -9.58 -7.41
N LYS A 408 19.69 -9.05 -8.58
CA LYS A 408 19.64 -7.61 -8.81
C LYS A 408 18.26 -7.11 -9.23
N ASP A 409 17.31 -7.10 -8.30
CA ASP A 409 15.95 -6.64 -8.50
C ASP A 409 15.32 -6.01 -7.25
N ALA A 410 14.12 -5.45 -7.41
CA ALA A 410 13.39 -4.72 -6.36
C ALA A 410 12.32 -5.57 -5.64
N VAL A 411 12.33 -6.90 -5.85
CA VAL A 411 11.28 -7.85 -5.47
C VAL A 411 11.81 -9.23 -5.01
N PRO A 412 12.86 -9.28 -4.16
CA PRO A 412 13.50 -10.54 -3.76
C PRO A 412 12.53 -11.42 -2.97
N ASN A 413 12.64 -12.74 -3.16
CA ASN A 413 11.73 -13.70 -2.56
C ASN A 413 12.38 -15.06 -2.28
N THR A 414 11.93 -15.74 -1.24
CA THR A 414 12.52 -17.01 -0.81
C THR A 414 11.52 -17.90 -0.06
N VAL A 415 11.80 -19.20 0.01
CA VAL A 415 10.98 -20.19 0.72
C VAL A 415 11.65 -20.54 2.05
N ILE A 416 10.91 -20.31 3.14
CA ILE A 416 11.29 -20.60 4.52
C ILE A 416 10.60 -21.91 4.93
N GLN A 417 11.34 -22.78 5.63
CA GLN A 417 10.80 -24.02 6.21
C GLN A 417 10.22 -23.75 7.62
N PRO A 418 9.47 -24.69 8.23
CA PRO A 418 8.97 -24.50 9.59
C PRO A 418 10.05 -24.27 10.65
N GLY A 419 9.84 -23.28 11.52
CA GLY A 419 10.78 -22.84 12.55
C GLY A 419 10.64 -21.35 12.92
N ASN A 420 11.47 -20.88 13.84
CA ASN A 420 11.49 -19.49 14.29
C ASN A 420 12.64 -18.69 13.64
N TYR A 421 12.31 -17.51 13.10
CA TYR A 421 13.20 -16.73 12.24
C TYR A 421 13.26 -15.24 12.57
N LYS A 422 14.32 -14.61 12.05
CA LYS A 422 14.39 -13.18 11.78
C LYS A 422 14.46 -13.00 10.27
N VAL A 423 13.60 -12.16 9.71
CA VAL A 423 13.62 -11.80 8.29
C VAL A 423 14.16 -10.37 8.18
N LEU A 424 15.21 -10.20 7.40
CA LEU A 424 15.92 -8.95 7.21
C LEU A 424 15.75 -8.51 5.77
N VAL A 425 15.35 -7.25 5.57
CA VAL A 425 15.26 -6.63 4.25
C VAL A 425 16.25 -5.48 4.17
N GLN A 426 17.01 -5.43 3.09
CA GLN A 426 18.05 -4.45 2.81
C GLN A 426 17.67 -3.64 1.57
N ASN A 427 18.10 -2.37 1.53
CA ASN A 427 18.01 -1.51 0.36
C ASN A 427 19.42 -1.12 -0.13
N PRO A 428 20.16 -2.01 -0.83
CA PRO A 428 21.52 -1.67 -1.28
C PRO A 428 21.56 -0.54 -2.32
N SER A 429 20.51 -0.34 -3.12
CA SER A 429 20.46 0.79 -4.05
C SER A 429 19.04 1.21 -4.42
N SER A 430 18.81 2.52 -4.37
CA SER A 430 17.53 3.17 -4.70
C SER A 430 17.73 4.66 -4.96
N ASN A 431 16.75 5.27 -5.62
CA ASN A 431 16.65 6.70 -5.87
C ASN A 431 16.09 7.45 -4.63
N GLY A 432 16.78 7.31 -3.49
CA GLY A 432 16.39 7.90 -2.20
C GLY A 432 15.59 6.95 -1.30
N ALA A 433 15.01 7.50 -0.23
CA ALA A 433 14.19 6.74 0.72
C ALA A 433 13.05 6.00 0.00
N THR A 434 12.94 4.69 0.24
CA THR A 434 12.05 3.78 -0.46
C THR A 434 11.09 3.14 0.54
N MET A 435 9.79 3.12 0.22
CA MET A 435 8.82 2.31 0.95
C MET A 435 8.98 0.85 0.52
N VAL A 436 9.26 -0.02 1.48
CA VAL A 436 9.47 -1.45 1.27
C VAL A 436 8.41 -2.24 2.03
N THR A 437 7.80 -3.18 1.32
CA THR A 437 6.77 -4.08 1.84
C THR A 437 7.31 -5.50 1.88
N LEU A 438 7.29 -6.13 3.06
CA LEU A 438 7.53 -7.57 3.25
C LEU A 438 6.18 -8.27 3.44
N LEU A 439 5.97 -9.34 2.67
CA LEU A 439 4.89 -10.31 2.85
C LEU A 439 5.45 -11.64 3.35
N LEU A 440 4.73 -12.26 4.26
CA LEU A 440 4.90 -13.67 4.63
C LEU A 440 3.65 -14.43 4.17
N LEU A 441 3.83 -15.41 3.30
CA LEU A 441 2.75 -16.09 2.59
C LEU A 441 2.85 -17.62 2.75
N ASP A 442 1.89 -18.24 3.43
CA ASP A 442 1.87 -19.69 3.60
C ASP A 442 1.31 -20.40 2.36
N VAL A 443 1.78 -21.62 2.11
CA VAL A 443 1.09 -22.53 1.19
C VAL A 443 -0.30 -22.85 1.76
N ALA A 444 -1.34 -22.58 0.98
CA ALA A 444 -2.72 -22.86 1.37
C ALA A 444 -2.93 -24.38 1.59
N GLN A 445 -3.81 -24.73 2.53
CA GLN A 445 -4.12 -26.12 2.93
C GLN A 445 -5.52 -26.55 2.47
#